data_AF-A0A369I7Q9-F1
#
_entry.id   AF-A0A369I7Q9-F1
#
_cell.length_a   1.000
_cell.length_b   1.000
_cell.length_c   1.000
_cell.angle_alpha   90.00
_cell.angle_beta   90.00
_cell.angle_gamma   90.00
#
_symmetry.space_group_name_H-M   'P 1'
#
loop_
_entity.id
_entity.type
_entity.pdbx_description
1 polymer ?
#
loop_
_entity_poly.entity_id
_entity_poly.type
_entity_poly.pdbx_seq_one_letter_code
_entity_poly.pdbx_strand_id
1 'polypeptide(L)'
;MIKNITIDEFLPLKNVIPLADVRTPAEFEQGHIPDAYNLPLFSNEERVVVGTTYKQIGREEAILLGFDLTGPKWSGFIKRALEIAPEKKIGVHCWRGGMRSGAMAWALNLYGFEVYLIEGGYKSFRRWVLNQFEKTYQLWMVGGMTGSGKTKLLHALNEKGEQVIDLEDLAQHQGSSYGTMNKMVQPTQEQFENNFADQLRLLDSQRRIWVEDESLTIGKIFIPNPFWHQMKEAVLINIQVGLEQRINALAQEYGELDKDFLVECTERIHKRLGPLQTKQAVTAIRENRMADFVRLVLVYYDKTYTSGLAKRKPEKLFTFDFTDNEMAINADKILTFTQTLPIMVQA
;
A
#
# COMPACT_ATOMS: atom_id res chain seq x y z
N MET A 1 -14.82 29.31 13.15
CA MET A 1 -15.67 28.87 12.04
C MET A 1 -15.52 27.36 11.87
N ILE A 2 -16.62 26.62 11.88
CA ILE A 2 -16.65 25.20 11.46
C ILE A 2 -17.20 25.17 10.04
N LYS A 3 -16.44 24.60 9.11
CA LYS A 3 -16.82 24.40 7.71
C LYS A 3 -17.08 22.91 7.50
N ASN A 4 -18.31 22.55 7.14
CA ASN A 4 -18.56 21.19 6.66
C ASN A 4 -18.02 21.08 5.24
N ILE A 5 -17.31 20.00 4.96
CA ILE A 5 -16.62 19.77 3.67
C ILE A 5 -16.73 18.30 3.30
N THR A 6 -16.94 18.01 2.02
CA THR A 6 -16.91 16.64 1.52
C THR A 6 -15.47 16.10 1.49
N ILE A 7 -15.31 14.79 1.35
CA ILE A 7 -13.97 14.20 1.25
C ILE A 7 -13.25 14.65 -0.02
N ASP A 8 -13.96 14.75 -1.15
CA ASP A 8 -13.40 15.20 -2.43
C ASP A 8 -12.87 16.64 -2.37
N GLU A 9 -13.55 17.53 -1.64
CA GLU A 9 -13.09 18.91 -1.43
C GLU A 9 -11.93 19.00 -0.43
N PHE A 10 -11.82 18.06 0.52
CA PHE A 10 -10.75 18.07 1.52
C PHE A 10 -9.42 17.50 0.98
N LEU A 11 -9.46 16.44 0.16
CA LEU A 11 -8.25 15.75 -0.31
C LEU A 11 -7.21 16.67 -0.99
N PRO A 12 -7.60 17.68 -1.80
CA PRO A 12 -6.66 18.68 -2.33
C PRO A 12 -5.98 19.54 -1.26
N LEU A 13 -6.61 19.71 -0.10
CA LEU A 13 -6.12 20.55 1.00
C LEU A 13 -5.27 19.76 2.01
N LYS A 14 -5.20 18.44 1.90
CA LYS A 14 -4.55 17.55 2.87
C LYS A 14 -3.07 17.88 3.14
N ASN A 15 -2.36 18.43 2.16
CA ASN A 15 -0.95 18.82 2.31
C ASN A 15 -0.74 20.12 3.12
N VAL A 16 -1.80 20.92 3.29
CA VAL A 16 -1.74 22.22 3.98
C VAL A 16 -2.61 22.27 5.23
N ILE A 17 -3.59 21.36 5.35
CA ILE A 17 -4.47 21.24 6.51
C ILE A 17 -4.29 19.87 7.13
N PRO A 18 -3.66 19.77 8.32
CA PRO A 18 -3.57 18.52 9.06
C PRO A 18 -4.96 17.95 9.37
N LEU A 19 -5.10 16.63 9.28
CA LEU A 19 -6.36 15.92 9.51
C LEU A 19 -6.30 15.15 10.84
N ALA A 20 -7.27 15.36 11.72
CA ALA A 20 -7.43 14.61 12.96
C ALA A 20 -8.54 13.55 12.82
N ASP A 21 -8.18 12.29 13.06
CA ASP A 21 -9.11 11.19 13.22
C ASP A 21 -9.46 11.01 14.70
N VAL A 22 -10.72 11.31 15.05
CA VAL A 22 -11.19 11.21 16.45
C VAL A 22 -11.79 9.86 16.82
N ARG A 23 -11.66 8.87 15.94
CA ARG A 23 -11.97 7.47 16.25
C ARG A 23 -10.97 6.89 17.26
N THR A 24 -11.30 5.73 17.82
CA THR A 24 -10.41 5.09 18.80
C THR A 24 -9.09 4.64 18.18
N PRO A 25 -8.04 4.38 18.99
CA PRO A 25 -6.78 3.85 18.47
C PRO A 25 -6.95 2.55 17.67
N ALA A 26 -7.84 1.63 18.08
CA ALA A 26 -8.07 0.40 17.32
C ALA A 26 -8.78 0.65 15.98
N GLU A 27 -9.73 1.59 15.92
CA GLU A 27 -10.36 1.99 14.66
C GLU A 27 -9.33 2.63 13.69
N PHE A 28 -8.36 3.37 14.22
CA PHE A 28 -7.30 4.03 13.45
C PHE A 28 -6.25 3.04 12.94
N GLU A 29 -5.81 2.11 13.79
CA GLU A 29 -4.85 1.04 13.45
C GLU A 29 -5.41 0.11 12.36
N GLN A 30 -6.72 -0.18 12.41
CA GLN A 30 -7.39 -0.98 11.40
C GLN A 30 -7.33 -0.34 10.01
N GLY A 31 -7.39 0.99 9.95
CA GLY A 31 -7.32 1.76 8.71
C GLY A 31 -7.72 3.21 8.95
N HIS A 32 -6.97 4.15 8.38
CA HIS A 32 -7.16 5.58 8.50
C HIS A 32 -6.86 6.30 7.17
N ILE A 33 -7.37 7.53 7.04
CA ILE A 33 -7.02 8.40 5.90
C ILE A 33 -5.50 8.63 5.97
N PRO A 34 -4.73 8.41 4.88
CA PRO A 34 -3.27 8.54 4.98
C PRO A 34 -2.89 9.93 5.49
N ASP A 35 -1.79 10.02 6.25
CA ASP A 35 -1.30 11.23 6.93
C ASP A 35 -2.22 11.85 8.00
N ALA A 36 -3.32 11.18 8.37
CA ALA A 36 -4.16 11.62 9.48
C ALA A 36 -3.48 11.36 10.84
N TYR A 37 -3.72 12.25 11.80
CA TYR A 37 -3.28 12.12 13.19
C TYR A 37 -4.41 11.54 14.04
N ASN A 38 -4.13 10.52 14.84
CA ASN A 38 -5.14 10.01 15.78
C ASN A 38 -5.28 10.95 16.99
N LEU A 39 -6.45 11.58 17.13
CA LEU A 39 -6.85 12.41 18.27
C LEU A 39 -8.12 11.82 18.90
N PRO A 40 -8.03 10.63 19.52
CA PRO A 40 -9.19 9.83 19.87
C PRO A 40 -10.06 10.51 20.93
N LEU A 41 -11.36 10.67 20.64
CA LEU A 41 -12.31 11.19 21.63
C LEU A 41 -12.51 10.22 22.80
N PHE A 42 -12.43 8.92 22.53
CA PHE A 42 -12.60 7.83 23.48
C PHE A 42 -11.46 6.82 23.36
N SER A 43 -11.10 6.17 24.47
CA SER A 43 -10.33 4.92 24.43
C SER A 43 -11.15 3.80 23.77
N ASN A 44 -10.51 2.66 23.48
CA ASN A 44 -11.20 1.49 22.94
C ASN A 44 -12.30 1.00 23.90
N GLU A 45 -12.01 0.97 25.20
CA GLU A 45 -12.89 0.53 26.27
C GLU A 45 -14.07 1.50 26.44
N GLU A 46 -13.78 2.80 26.52
CA GLU A 46 -14.80 3.85 26.63
C GLU A 46 -15.77 3.81 25.44
N ARG A 47 -15.25 3.58 24.23
CA ARG A 47 -16.06 3.45 23.02
C ARG A 47 -16.99 2.24 23.08
N VAL A 48 -16.58 1.13 23.69
CA VAL A 48 -17.43 -0.05 23.90
C VAL A 48 -18.55 0.29 24.89
N VAL A 49 -18.25 0.95 26.00
CA VAL A 49 -19.26 1.35 26.99
C VAL A 49 -20.28 2.30 26.37
N VAL A 50 -19.83 3.41 25.76
CA VAL A 50 -20.72 4.40 25.10
C VAL A 50 -21.56 3.75 24.00
N GLY A 51 -20.95 2.87 23.20
CA GLY A 51 -21.65 2.14 22.14
C GLY A 51 -22.72 1.19 22.67
N THR A 52 -22.44 0.54 23.79
CA THR A 52 -23.38 -0.37 24.47
C THR A 52 -24.55 0.41 25.06
N THR A 53 -24.29 1.50 25.79
CA THR A 53 -25.30 2.40 26.33
C THR A 53 -26.22 2.94 25.23
N TYR A 54 -25.66 3.35 24.09
CA TYR A 54 -26.45 3.85 22.96
C TYR A 54 -27.43 2.78 22.43
N LYS A 55 -27.00 1.53 22.37
CA LYS A 55 -27.81 0.43 21.83
C LYS A 55 -28.83 -0.09 22.84
N GLN A 56 -28.48 -0.15 24.12
CA GLN A 56 -29.28 -0.82 25.16
C GLN A 56 -30.21 0.13 25.92
N ILE A 57 -29.77 1.36 26.19
CA ILE A 57 -30.50 2.30 27.03
C ILE A 57 -31.12 3.40 26.17
N GLY A 58 -30.30 4.09 25.38
CA GLY A 58 -30.80 5.20 24.58
C GLY A 58 -29.71 6.15 24.13
N ARG A 59 -30.09 7.01 23.18
CA ARG A 59 -29.20 8.03 22.62
C ARG A 59 -28.81 9.08 23.66
N GLU A 60 -29.76 9.55 24.47
CA GLU A 60 -29.53 10.65 25.41
C GLU A 60 -28.57 10.24 26.53
N GLU A 61 -28.74 9.05 27.10
CA GLU A 61 -27.88 8.50 28.14
C GLU A 61 -26.45 8.25 27.63
N ALA A 62 -26.32 7.80 26.38
CA ALA A 62 -25.00 7.64 25.75
C ALA A 62 -24.29 8.98 25.52
N ILE A 63 -25.05 10.05 25.23
CA ILE A 63 -24.51 11.40 25.09
C ILE A 63 -24.03 11.92 26.46
N LEU A 64 -24.85 11.79 27.50
CA LEU A 64 -24.48 12.19 28.87
C LEU A 64 -23.20 11.47 29.33
N LEU A 65 -23.17 10.15 29.19
CA LEU A 65 -21.98 9.36 29.48
C LEU A 65 -20.76 9.83 28.67
N GLY A 66 -20.95 10.16 27.40
CA GLY A 66 -19.89 10.71 26.57
C GLY A 66 -19.31 12.02 27.11
N PHE A 67 -20.16 12.91 27.64
CA PHE A 67 -19.72 14.14 28.31
C PHE A 67 -18.96 13.85 29.60
N ASP A 68 -19.45 12.93 30.43
CA ASP A 68 -18.78 12.56 31.69
C ASP A 68 -17.37 12.01 31.44
N LEU A 69 -17.22 11.17 30.42
CA LEU A 69 -15.93 10.57 30.04
C LEU A 69 -14.95 11.58 29.40
N THR A 70 -15.46 12.60 28.71
CA THR A 70 -14.63 13.57 27.97
C THR A 70 -14.36 14.86 28.72
N GLY A 71 -15.20 15.22 29.70
CA GLY A 71 -15.12 16.43 30.51
C GLY A 71 -13.69 16.81 30.96
N PRO A 72 -12.94 15.93 31.64
CA PRO A 72 -11.60 16.26 32.10
C PRO A 72 -10.54 16.28 30.98
N LYS A 73 -10.85 15.80 29.77
CA LYS A 73 -9.89 15.59 28.67
C LYS A 73 -9.79 16.75 27.68
N TRP A 74 -10.76 17.67 27.68
CA TRP A 74 -10.85 18.73 26.67
C TRP A 74 -9.60 19.58 26.53
N SER A 75 -8.99 19.99 27.65
CA SER A 75 -7.75 20.78 27.63
C SER A 75 -6.59 19.99 27.00
N GLY A 76 -6.54 18.67 27.20
CA GLY A 76 -5.56 17.77 26.58
C GLY A 76 -5.76 17.65 25.07
N PHE A 77 -7.01 17.53 24.60
CA PHE A 77 -7.32 17.49 23.17
C PHE A 77 -6.89 18.77 22.45
N ILE A 78 -7.15 19.94 23.05
CA ILE A 78 -6.73 21.23 22.49
C ILE A 78 -5.21 21.35 22.40
N LYS A 79 -4.47 20.93 23.45
CA LYS A 79 -3.00 20.95 23.43
C LYS A 79 -2.42 20.07 22.32
N ARG A 80 -2.92 18.84 22.17
CA ARG A 80 -2.52 17.96 21.07
C ARG A 80 -2.89 18.53 19.70
N ALA A 81 -4.06 19.15 19.56
CA ALA A 81 -4.45 19.79 18.31
C ALA A 81 -3.53 20.97 17.95
N LEU A 82 -3.00 21.71 18.94
CA LEU A 82 -2.00 22.75 18.70
C LEU A 82 -0.64 22.19 18.25
N GLU A 83 -0.26 21.01 18.73
CA GLU A 83 0.94 20.30 18.26
C GLU A 83 0.77 19.83 16.80
N ILE A 84 -0.42 19.31 16.47
CA ILE A 84 -0.75 18.82 15.11
C ILE A 84 -0.91 19.98 14.12
N ALA A 85 -1.59 21.05 14.53
CA ALA A 85 -1.98 22.16 13.67
C ALA A 85 -1.71 23.52 14.37
N PRO A 86 -0.45 23.97 14.43
CA PRO A 86 -0.07 25.20 15.13
C PRO A 86 -0.67 26.47 14.51
N GLU A 87 -0.96 26.45 13.20
CA GLU A 87 -1.67 27.51 12.48
C GLU A 87 -3.18 27.57 12.77
N LYS A 88 -3.67 26.67 13.64
CA LYS A 88 -5.07 26.57 14.04
C LYS A 88 -6.05 26.31 12.89
N LYS A 89 -5.59 25.62 11.84
CA LYS A 89 -6.43 25.07 10.76
C LYS A 89 -6.36 23.56 10.80
N ILE A 90 -7.50 22.90 10.96
CA ILE A 90 -7.52 21.44 11.17
C ILE A 90 -8.74 20.78 10.54
N GLY A 91 -8.51 19.69 9.81
CA GLY A 91 -9.56 18.77 9.38
C GLY A 91 -9.94 17.83 10.53
N VAL A 92 -11.21 17.49 10.68
CA VAL A 92 -11.66 16.55 11.73
C VAL A 92 -12.66 15.57 11.15
N HIS A 93 -12.48 14.29 11.46
CA HIS A 93 -13.48 13.28 11.12
C HIS A 93 -13.62 12.21 12.21
N CYS A 94 -14.75 11.52 12.17
CA CYS A 94 -14.94 10.25 12.89
C CYS A 94 -15.43 9.20 11.88
N TRP A 95 -16.02 8.08 12.34
CA TRP A 95 -16.53 7.05 11.44
C TRP A 95 -17.58 7.54 10.42
N ARG A 96 -18.53 8.39 10.83
CA ARG A 96 -19.67 8.83 9.99
C ARG A 96 -19.85 10.36 9.91
N GLY A 97 -18.90 11.15 10.38
CA GLY A 97 -19.05 12.61 10.48
C GLY A 97 -20.18 13.03 11.43
N GLY A 98 -20.44 12.23 12.47
CA GLY A 98 -21.52 12.46 13.43
C GLY A 98 -21.07 13.19 14.70
N MET A 99 -21.73 12.88 15.83
CA MET A 99 -21.55 13.60 17.09
C MET A 99 -20.11 13.59 17.64
N ARG A 100 -19.33 12.52 17.42
CA ARG A 100 -17.94 12.43 17.90
C ARG A 100 -17.05 13.54 17.30
N SER A 101 -17.00 13.61 15.98
CA SER A 101 -16.26 14.66 15.27
C SER A 101 -16.89 16.04 15.44
N GLY A 102 -18.23 16.11 15.56
CA GLY A 102 -18.93 17.36 15.85
C GLY A 102 -18.57 17.96 17.21
N ALA A 103 -18.48 17.15 18.27
CA ALA A 103 -18.08 17.60 19.60
C ALA A 103 -16.62 18.10 19.62
N MET A 104 -15.71 17.35 18.98
CA MET A 104 -14.33 17.80 18.83
C MET A 104 -14.24 19.10 18.02
N ALA A 105 -14.95 19.18 16.90
CA ALA A 105 -14.98 20.39 16.06
C ALA A 105 -15.51 21.60 16.83
N TRP A 106 -16.54 21.43 17.65
CA TRP A 106 -17.05 22.48 18.54
C TRP A 106 -15.99 22.94 19.54
N ALA A 107 -15.35 22.02 20.26
CA ALA A 107 -14.36 22.36 21.28
C ALA A 107 -13.13 23.08 20.69
N LEU A 108 -12.61 22.56 19.57
CA LEU A 108 -11.49 23.20 18.86
C LEU A 108 -11.90 24.56 18.31
N ASN A 109 -13.11 24.67 17.77
CA ASN A 109 -13.57 25.94 17.25
C ASN A 109 -13.78 27.00 18.35
N LEU A 110 -14.33 26.60 19.50
CA LEU A 110 -14.50 27.48 20.66
C LEU A 110 -13.16 28.04 21.14
N TYR A 111 -12.10 27.24 21.10
CA TYR A 111 -10.74 27.69 21.42
C TYR A 111 -10.14 28.63 20.36
N GLY A 112 -10.60 28.55 19.11
CA GLY A 112 -10.19 29.44 18.02
C GLY A 112 -9.60 28.75 16.79
N PHE A 113 -9.77 27.43 16.64
CA PHE A 113 -9.43 26.75 15.39
C PHE A 113 -10.45 27.07 14.28
N GLU A 114 -9.95 27.20 13.06
CA GLU A 114 -10.72 27.00 11.83
C GLU A 114 -10.80 25.49 11.58
N VAL A 115 -12.00 24.94 11.69
CA VAL A 115 -12.21 23.48 11.64
C VAL A 115 -12.92 23.09 10.35
N TYR A 116 -12.38 22.10 9.66
CA TYR A 116 -12.95 21.49 8.47
C TYR A 116 -13.52 20.12 8.85
N LEU A 117 -14.84 20.04 9.02
CA LEU A 117 -15.52 18.82 9.45
C LEU A 117 -15.87 17.96 8.24
N ILE A 118 -15.28 16.76 8.14
CA ILE A 118 -15.49 15.86 7.00
C ILE A 118 -16.89 15.24 7.05
N GLU A 119 -17.71 15.58 6.06
CA GLU A 119 -19.05 15.03 5.89
C GLU A 119 -19.02 13.53 5.58
N GLY A 120 -19.85 12.76 6.28
CA GLY A 120 -19.88 11.30 6.18
C GLY A 120 -18.65 10.60 6.78
N GLY A 121 -17.64 11.35 7.23
CA GLY A 121 -16.46 10.87 7.95
C GLY A 121 -15.64 9.82 7.20
N TYR A 122 -15.01 8.91 7.94
CA TYR A 122 -14.19 7.86 7.35
C TYR A 122 -14.98 6.93 6.42
N LYS A 123 -16.29 6.74 6.66
CA LYS A 123 -17.15 5.95 5.77
C LYS A 123 -17.27 6.56 4.37
N SER A 124 -17.38 7.88 4.24
CA SER A 124 -17.42 8.54 2.92
C SER A 124 -16.06 8.42 2.23
N PHE A 125 -14.96 8.59 2.96
CA PHE A 125 -13.61 8.32 2.45
C PHE A 125 -13.44 6.88 1.96
N ARG A 126 -13.89 5.88 2.72
CA ARG A 126 -13.83 4.47 2.29
C ARG A 126 -14.61 4.19 1.00
N ARG A 127 -15.76 4.84 0.81
CA ARG A 127 -16.48 4.79 -0.47
C ARG A 127 -15.66 5.44 -1.58
N TRP A 128 -15.07 6.60 -1.32
CA TRP A 128 -14.22 7.30 -2.26
C TRP A 128 -13.00 6.45 -2.68
N VAL A 129 -12.37 5.75 -1.73
CA VAL A 129 -11.25 4.80 -1.95
C VAL A 129 -11.67 3.70 -2.91
N LEU A 130 -12.77 2.99 -2.60
CA LEU A 130 -13.24 1.89 -3.45
C LEU A 130 -13.59 2.36 -4.86
N ASN A 131 -14.18 3.55 -5.00
CA ASN A 131 -14.47 4.15 -6.29
C ASN A 131 -13.22 4.49 -7.11
N GLN A 132 -12.04 4.65 -6.49
CA GLN A 132 -10.80 4.87 -7.25
C GLN A 132 -10.45 3.63 -8.09
N PHE A 133 -10.69 2.42 -7.58
CA PHE A 133 -10.34 1.18 -8.29
C PHE A 133 -11.28 0.87 -9.46
N GLU A 134 -12.49 1.44 -9.44
CA GLU A 134 -13.46 1.34 -10.55
C GLU A 134 -13.13 2.27 -11.73
N LYS A 135 -12.25 3.25 -11.52
CA LYS A 135 -11.78 4.11 -12.61
C LYS A 135 -10.89 3.32 -13.57
N THR A 136 -10.90 3.72 -14.84
CA THR A 136 -10.00 3.19 -15.85
C THR A 136 -8.66 3.92 -15.81
N TYR A 137 -7.57 3.15 -15.77
CA TYR A 137 -6.19 3.65 -15.82
C TYR A 137 -5.46 3.06 -17.02
N GLN A 138 -4.60 3.86 -17.67
CA GLN A 138 -3.70 3.37 -18.73
C GLN A 138 -2.51 2.61 -18.13
N LEU A 139 -2.78 1.40 -17.63
CA LEU A 139 -1.80 0.58 -16.95
C LEU A 139 -0.81 -0.06 -17.91
N TRP A 140 0.46 -0.04 -17.54
CA TRP A 140 1.55 -0.79 -18.14
C TRP A 140 2.27 -1.54 -17.03
N MET A 141 2.64 -2.79 -17.27
CA MET A 141 3.30 -3.60 -16.25
C MET A 141 4.75 -3.85 -16.60
N VAL A 142 5.57 -3.87 -15.56
CA VAL A 142 6.92 -4.41 -15.60
C VAL A 142 6.91 -5.78 -14.95
N GLY A 143 7.13 -6.81 -15.76
CA GLY A 143 7.28 -8.19 -15.30
C GLY A 143 8.68 -8.72 -15.53
N GLY A 144 8.99 -9.83 -14.90
CA GLY A 144 10.30 -10.46 -14.94
C GLY A 144 10.49 -11.38 -13.76
N MET A 145 11.31 -12.42 -13.94
CA MET A 145 11.60 -13.40 -12.90
C MET A 145 12.23 -12.76 -11.66
N THR A 146 12.15 -13.42 -10.50
CA THR A 146 12.77 -12.95 -9.26
C THR A 146 14.27 -12.72 -9.45
N GLY A 147 14.79 -11.60 -8.94
CA GLY A 147 16.18 -11.17 -9.12
C GLY A 147 16.48 -10.42 -10.43
N SER A 148 15.47 -10.13 -11.26
CA SER A 148 15.64 -9.37 -12.53
C SER A 148 15.75 -7.85 -12.36
N GLY A 149 15.51 -7.31 -11.16
CA GLY A 149 15.61 -5.87 -10.89
C GLY A 149 14.40 -5.04 -11.31
N LYS A 150 13.19 -5.62 -11.34
CA LYS A 150 11.92 -4.93 -11.68
C LYS A 150 11.72 -3.61 -10.92
N THR A 151 11.87 -3.64 -9.59
CA THR A 151 11.71 -2.46 -8.73
C THR A 151 12.70 -1.35 -9.10
N LYS A 152 13.96 -1.71 -9.39
CA LYS A 152 14.98 -0.75 -9.85
C LYS A 152 14.61 -0.11 -11.19
N LEU A 153 14.03 -0.90 -12.11
CA LEU A 153 13.54 -0.40 -13.39
C LEU A 153 12.33 0.54 -13.21
N LEU A 154 11.40 0.20 -12.33
CA LEU A 154 10.26 1.08 -12.02
C LEU A 154 10.71 2.42 -11.42
N HIS A 155 11.66 2.41 -10.49
CA HIS A 155 12.24 3.67 -10.00
C HIS A 155 12.94 4.46 -11.10
N ALA A 156 13.70 3.81 -11.99
CA ALA A 156 14.33 4.49 -13.12
C ALA A 156 13.31 5.11 -14.10
N LEU A 157 12.14 4.49 -14.28
CA LEU A 157 11.03 5.07 -15.05
C LEU A 157 10.43 6.29 -14.34
N ASN A 158 10.25 6.21 -13.02
CA ASN A 158 9.75 7.33 -12.21
C ASN A 158 10.71 8.53 -12.25
N GLU A 159 12.02 8.31 -12.14
CA GLU A 159 13.06 9.35 -12.27
C GLU A 159 13.04 10.04 -13.64
N LYS A 160 12.54 9.36 -14.67
CA LYS A 160 12.35 9.90 -16.02
C LYS A 160 11.00 10.60 -16.24
N GLY A 161 10.19 10.76 -15.19
CA GLY A 161 8.94 11.51 -15.22
C GLY A 161 7.70 10.71 -15.63
N GLU A 162 7.82 9.37 -15.70
CA GLU A 162 6.67 8.49 -15.82
C GLU A 162 5.92 8.36 -14.49
N GLN A 163 4.66 7.96 -14.56
CA GLN A 163 3.86 7.69 -13.37
C GLN A 163 4.05 6.23 -12.96
N VAL A 164 4.36 6.00 -11.69
CA VAL A 164 4.65 4.67 -11.17
C VAL A 164 3.87 4.44 -9.89
N ILE A 165 3.35 3.23 -9.74
CA ILE A 165 2.82 2.72 -8.48
C ILE A 165 3.63 1.48 -8.14
N ASP A 166 4.36 1.57 -7.02
CA ASP A 166 5.07 0.44 -6.44
C ASP A 166 4.13 -0.30 -5.48
N LEU A 167 3.52 -1.37 -5.98
CA LEU A 167 2.56 -2.17 -5.23
C LEU A 167 3.24 -2.94 -4.09
N GLU A 168 4.52 -3.27 -4.23
CA GLU A 168 5.27 -3.98 -3.20
C GLU A 168 5.57 -3.05 -2.02
N ASP A 169 6.00 -1.82 -2.28
CA ASP A 169 6.19 -0.79 -1.26
C ASP A 169 4.86 -0.45 -0.56
N LEU A 170 3.76 -0.27 -1.31
CA LEU A 170 2.44 -0.07 -0.73
C LEU A 170 2.02 -1.24 0.19
N ALA A 171 2.36 -2.47 -0.19
CA ALA A 171 2.10 -3.67 0.60
C ALA A 171 3.16 -3.95 1.66
N GLN A 172 4.23 -3.15 1.74
CA GLN A 172 5.42 -3.35 2.57
C GLN A 172 5.96 -4.78 2.41
N HIS A 173 6.25 -5.15 1.16
CA HIS A 173 6.66 -6.48 0.70
C HIS A 173 7.89 -6.39 -0.22
N GLN A 174 8.61 -7.49 -0.43
CA GLN A 174 9.82 -7.54 -1.27
C GLN A 174 9.91 -8.81 -2.13
N GLY A 175 8.96 -8.96 -3.05
CA GLY A 175 8.97 -9.79 -4.26
C GLY A 175 9.20 -11.29 -4.09
N SER A 176 9.38 -11.76 -2.86
CA SER A 176 9.87 -13.08 -2.51
C SER A 176 9.51 -13.41 -1.07
N SER A 177 9.54 -14.70 -0.74
CA SER A 177 9.39 -15.18 0.65
C SER A 177 10.54 -14.74 1.57
N TYR A 178 11.59 -14.11 1.04
CA TYR A 178 12.85 -13.87 1.74
C TYR A 178 13.15 -12.39 1.97
N GLY A 179 12.60 -11.47 1.18
CA GLY A 179 13.05 -10.07 1.17
C GLY A 179 12.92 -9.33 2.50
N THR A 180 11.80 -9.48 3.21
CA THR A 180 11.47 -8.49 4.26
C THR A 180 12.24 -8.62 5.58
N MET A 181 12.97 -9.72 5.84
CA MET A 181 13.55 -10.05 7.15
C MET A 181 12.60 -9.84 8.35
N ASN A 182 11.28 -9.93 8.14
CA ASN A 182 10.23 -9.48 9.08
C ASN A 182 10.38 -8.02 9.59
N LYS A 183 11.20 -7.18 8.96
CA LYS A 183 11.34 -5.75 9.29
C LYS A 183 10.19 -4.91 8.78
N MET A 184 9.59 -5.33 7.66
CA MET A 184 8.39 -4.71 7.12
C MET A 184 7.13 -5.35 7.69
N VAL A 185 6.27 -4.53 8.26
CA VAL A 185 4.94 -4.94 8.73
C VAL A 185 3.95 -4.63 7.64
N GLN A 186 3.44 -5.66 6.97
CA GLN A 186 2.40 -5.47 5.96
C GLN A 186 1.18 -4.78 6.60
N PRO A 187 0.60 -3.77 5.94
CA PRO A 187 -0.58 -3.06 6.44
C PRO A 187 -1.78 -4.01 6.59
N THR A 188 -2.87 -3.50 7.16
CA THR A 188 -4.16 -4.16 7.00
C THR A 188 -4.60 -4.05 5.53
N GLN A 189 -5.51 -4.93 5.10
CA GLN A 189 -6.11 -4.83 3.76
C GLN A 189 -6.75 -3.44 3.54
N GLU A 190 -7.41 -2.92 4.57
CA GLU A 190 -8.08 -1.62 4.52
C GLU A 190 -7.07 -0.47 4.36
N GLN A 191 -5.95 -0.51 5.09
CA GLN A 191 -4.92 0.52 5.01
C GLN A 191 -4.15 0.45 3.69
N PHE A 192 -3.87 -0.75 3.17
CA PHE A 192 -3.32 -0.91 1.82
C PHE A 192 -4.20 -0.21 0.77
N GLU A 193 -5.51 -0.48 0.79
CA GLU A 193 -6.45 0.14 -0.13
C GLU A 193 -6.51 1.67 0.04
N ASN A 194 -6.43 2.18 1.28
CA ASN A 194 -6.38 3.63 1.54
C ASN A 194 -5.15 4.27 0.91
N ASN A 195 -3.96 3.72 1.17
CA ASN A 195 -2.69 4.24 0.65
C ASN A 195 -2.67 4.16 -0.87
N PHE A 196 -3.13 3.04 -1.43
CA PHE A 196 -3.16 2.82 -2.87
C PHE A 196 -4.10 3.80 -3.58
N ALA A 197 -5.32 4.01 -3.05
CA ALA A 197 -6.24 5.00 -3.61
C ALA A 197 -5.72 6.45 -3.49
N ASP A 198 -5.01 6.79 -2.41
CA ASP A 198 -4.41 8.11 -2.27
C ASP A 198 -3.26 8.34 -3.27
N GLN A 199 -2.45 7.32 -3.56
CA GLN A 199 -1.46 7.40 -4.65
C GLN A 199 -2.15 7.55 -6.02
N LEU A 200 -3.17 6.73 -6.32
CA LEU A 200 -3.90 6.80 -7.59
C LEU A 200 -4.50 8.19 -7.85
N ARG A 201 -4.96 8.88 -6.81
CA ARG A 201 -5.52 10.24 -6.90
C ARG A 201 -4.50 11.26 -7.41
N LEU A 202 -3.22 11.06 -7.14
CA LEU A 202 -2.16 11.99 -7.55
C LEU A 202 -1.74 11.80 -9.01
N LEU A 203 -2.21 10.73 -9.65
CA LEU A 203 -1.86 10.38 -11.02
C LEU A 203 -2.92 10.87 -12.01
N ASP A 204 -2.45 11.20 -13.21
CA ASP A 204 -3.27 11.44 -14.39
C ASP A 204 -3.62 10.10 -15.05
N SER A 205 -4.90 9.72 -15.00
CA SER A 205 -5.38 8.45 -15.56
C SER A 205 -5.33 8.39 -17.09
N GLN A 206 -5.17 9.53 -17.77
CA GLN A 206 -5.02 9.61 -19.23
C GLN A 206 -3.58 9.43 -19.70
N ARG A 207 -2.64 9.36 -18.76
CA ARG A 207 -1.24 9.07 -19.02
C ARG A 207 -0.92 7.66 -18.54
N ARG A 208 0.13 7.10 -19.12
CA ARG A 208 0.67 5.80 -18.72
C ARG A 208 0.97 5.76 -17.23
N ILE A 209 0.60 4.65 -16.59
CA ILE A 209 0.92 4.32 -15.20
C ILE A 209 1.59 2.95 -15.18
N TRP A 210 2.83 2.91 -14.69
CA TRP A 210 3.61 1.68 -14.56
C TRP A 210 3.36 1.02 -13.20
N VAL A 211 3.19 -0.29 -13.22
CA VAL A 211 3.02 -1.12 -12.01
C VAL A 211 3.82 -2.42 -12.12
N GLU A 212 4.13 -3.08 -11.02
CA GLU A 212 4.70 -4.43 -11.04
C GLU A 212 3.70 -5.47 -11.58
N ASP A 213 4.20 -6.47 -12.32
CA ASP A 213 3.46 -7.69 -12.66
C ASP A 213 3.32 -8.62 -11.44
N GLU A 214 2.54 -8.19 -10.47
CA GLU A 214 2.21 -8.98 -9.28
C GLU A 214 1.03 -9.92 -9.50
N SER A 215 1.00 -10.98 -8.70
CA SER A 215 -0.18 -11.84 -8.63
C SER A 215 -1.35 -11.10 -7.98
N LEU A 216 -2.55 -11.71 -7.94
CA LEU A 216 -3.69 -11.12 -7.22
C LEU A 216 -3.38 -10.79 -5.76
N THR A 217 -2.41 -11.51 -5.16
CA THR A 217 -1.98 -11.33 -3.78
C THR A 217 -0.51 -10.93 -3.67
N ILE A 218 -0.21 -10.00 -2.75
CA ILE A 218 1.14 -9.60 -2.36
C ILE A 218 1.31 -9.93 -0.88
N GLY A 219 1.90 -11.09 -0.58
CA GLY A 219 1.87 -11.65 0.78
C GLY A 219 0.42 -11.91 1.24
N LYS A 220 -0.02 -11.24 2.32
CA LYS A 220 -1.40 -11.33 2.85
C LYS A 220 -2.37 -10.33 2.22
N ILE A 221 -1.85 -9.38 1.44
CA ILE A 221 -2.62 -8.29 0.83
C ILE A 221 -3.24 -8.76 -0.48
N PHE A 222 -4.51 -8.43 -0.71
CA PHE A 222 -5.19 -8.65 -1.98
C PHE A 222 -5.26 -7.35 -2.77
N ILE A 223 -4.90 -7.39 -4.05
CA ILE A 223 -5.15 -6.28 -4.97
C ILE A 223 -6.66 -6.20 -5.23
N PRO A 224 -7.30 -5.01 -5.14
CA PRO A 224 -8.71 -4.85 -5.46
C PRO A 224 -9.05 -5.41 -6.84
N ASN A 225 -10.05 -6.30 -6.90
CA ASN A 225 -10.40 -7.01 -8.13
C ASN A 225 -10.60 -6.10 -9.36
N PRO A 226 -11.32 -4.96 -9.27
CA PRO A 226 -11.48 -4.06 -10.42
C PRO A 226 -10.14 -3.57 -10.99
N PHE A 227 -9.18 -3.22 -10.13
CA PHE A 227 -7.84 -2.81 -10.55
C PHE A 227 -7.04 -3.99 -11.11
N TRP A 228 -7.07 -5.15 -10.44
CA TRP A 228 -6.38 -6.35 -10.91
C TRP A 228 -6.88 -6.83 -12.28
N HIS A 229 -8.17 -6.68 -12.57
CA HIS A 229 -8.71 -6.98 -13.90
C HIS A 229 -8.10 -6.08 -14.98
N GLN A 230 -7.87 -4.79 -14.67
CA GLN A 230 -7.17 -3.87 -15.58
C GLN A 230 -5.71 -4.30 -15.77
N MET A 231 -5.00 -4.66 -14.69
CA MET A 231 -3.63 -5.20 -14.77
C MET A 231 -3.56 -6.43 -15.69
N LYS A 232 -4.54 -7.34 -15.64
CA LYS A 232 -4.54 -8.51 -16.52
C LYS A 232 -4.60 -8.17 -18.02
N GLU A 233 -5.30 -7.08 -18.34
CA GLU A 233 -5.47 -6.60 -19.70
C GLU A 233 -4.40 -5.57 -20.12
N ALA A 234 -3.55 -5.13 -19.20
CA ALA A 234 -2.48 -4.18 -19.46
C ALA A 234 -1.36 -4.76 -20.36
N VAL A 235 -0.62 -3.87 -21.02
CA VAL A 235 0.62 -4.23 -21.72
C VAL A 235 1.66 -4.67 -20.68
N LEU A 236 2.32 -5.81 -20.96
CA LEU A 236 3.38 -6.36 -20.12
C LEU A 236 4.73 -6.21 -20.81
N ILE A 237 5.60 -5.41 -20.20
CA ILE A 237 7.03 -5.38 -20.50
C ILE A 237 7.73 -6.41 -19.62
N ASN A 238 8.04 -7.56 -20.20
CA ASN A 238 8.73 -8.65 -19.52
C ASN A 238 10.24 -8.50 -19.70
N ILE A 239 10.97 -8.36 -18.60
CA ILE A 239 12.42 -8.24 -18.59
C ILE A 239 13.06 -9.61 -18.37
N GLN A 240 14.04 -9.94 -19.19
CA GLN A 240 14.82 -11.16 -19.10
C GLN A 240 16.25 -10.83 -18.68
N VAL A 241 16.70 -11.55 -17.65
CA VAL A 241 18.04 -11.42 -17.05
C VAL A 241 18.59 -12.83 -16.87
N GLY A 242 19.86 -13.02 -17.21
CA GLY A 242 20.53 -14.33 -17.16
C GLY A 242 20.48 -14.94 -15.76
N LEU A 243 20.34 -16.28 -15.68
CA LEU A 243 20.23 -16.99 -14.40
C LEU A 243 21.39 -16.67 -13.45
N GLU A 244 22.63 -16.66 -13.94
CA GLU A 244 23.81 -16.38 -13.11
C GLU A 244 23.81 -14.95 -12.56
N GLN A 245 23.36 -13.97 -13.34
CA GLN A 245 23.23 -12.58 -12.88
C GLN A 245 22.20 -12.48 -11.75
N ARG A 246 21.03 -13.12 -11.91
CA ARG A 246 19.99 -13.16 -10.87
C ARG A 246 20.47 -13.86 -9.60
N ILE A 247 21.21 -14.98 -9.75
CA ILE A 247 21.80 -15.70 -8.61
C ILE A 247 22.76 -14.80 -7.84
N ASN A 248 23.67 -14.11 -8.54
CA ASN A 248 24.64 -13.24 -7.89
C ASN A 248 23.97 -12.08 -7.14
N ALA A 249 22.98 -11.44 -7.75
CA ALA A 249 22.24 -10.33 -7.12
C ALA A 249 21.49 -10.80 -5.86
N LEU A 250 20.75 -11.89 -5.96
CA LEU A 250 19.97 -12.42 -4.83
C LEU A 250 20.86 -13.04 -3.75
N ALA A 251 22.01 -13.60 -4.10
CA ALA A 251 22.95 -14.13 -3.12
C ALA A 251 23.58 -13.02 -2.26
N GLN A 252 23.76 -11.81 -2.82
CA GLN A 252 24.15 -10.62 -2.07
C GLN A 252 23.00 -10.17 -1.15
N GLU A 253 21.81 -9.99 -1.71
CA GLU A 253 20.62 -9.54 -0.97
C GLU A 253 20.26 -10.48 0.18
N TYR A 254 20.15 -11.79 -0.09
CA TYR A 254 19.81 -12.78 0.92
C TYR A 254 20.98 -13.11 1.84
N GLY A 255 22.23 -12.89 1.41
CA GLY A 255 23.42 -13.13 2.22
C GLY A 255 23.53 -12.20 3.44
N GLU A 256 22.85 -11.05 3.40
CA GLU A 256 22.75 -10.12 4.52
C GLU A 256 21.67 -10.51 5.54
N LEU A 257 20.85 -11.52 5.22
CA LEU A 257 19.74 -11.95 6.06
C LEU A 257 20.14 -12.97 7.12
N ASP A 258 19.35 -13.00 8.20
CA ASP A 258 19.52 -13.99 9.25
C ASP A 258 19.31 -15.42 8.71
N LYS A 259 20.19 -16.34 9.09
CA LYS A 259 20.17 -17.72 8.58
C LYS A 259 18.98 -18.51 9.09
N ASP A 260 18.56 -18.31 10.34
CA ASP A 260 17.41 -19.01 10.90
C ASP A 260 16.12 -18.54 10.21
N PHE A 261 16.00 -17.24 9.95
CA PHE A 261 14.93 -16.67 9.14
C PHE A 261 14.88 -17.27 7.72
N LEU A 262 16.02 -17.35 7.01
CA LEU A 262 16.07 -17.96 5.68
C LEU A 262 15.64 -19.43 5.68
N VAL A 263 16.05 -20.18 6.72
CA VAL A 263 15.64 -21.59 6.89
C VAL A 263 14.13 -21.68 7.12
N GLU A 264 13.58 -20.86 8.00
CA GLU A 264 12.15 -20.83 8.29
C GLU A 264 11.32 -20.52 7.02
N CYS A 265 11.72 -19.51 6.25
CA CYS A 265 11.06 -19.17 4.99
C CYS A 265 11.15 -20.31 3.96
N THR A 266 12.28 -21.01 3.90
CA THR A 266 12.47 -22.17 3.00
C THR A 266 11.58 -23.35 3.40
N GLU A 267 11.44 -23.61 4.69
CA GLU A 267 10.53 -24.64 5.21
C GLU A 267 9.06 -24.31 4.92
N ARG A 268 8.65 -23.03 4.91
CA ARG A 268 7.28 -22.65 4.53
C ARG A 268 6.94 -23.04 3.08
N ILE A 269 7.91 -23.05 2.19
CA ILE A 269 7.74 -23.41 0.77
C ILE A 269 8.09 -24.88 0.45
N HIS A 270 8.37 -25.72 1.46
CA HIS A 270 8.83 -27.11 1.27
C HIS A 270 7.92 -27.95 0.37
N LYS A 271 6.59 -27.78 0.46
CA LYS A 271 5.62 -28.53 -0.37
C LYS A 271 5.80 -28.25 -1.86
N ARG A 272 6.26 -27.04 -2.20
CA ARG A 272 6.43 -26.57 -3.58
C ARG A 272 7.84 -26.89 -4.12
N LEU A 273 8.87 -26.83 -3.27
CA LEU A 273 10.24 -27.25 -3.62
C LEU A 273 10.42 -28.78 -3.67
N GLY A 274 9.71 -29.49 -2.79
CA GLY A 274 9.93 -30.91 -2.54
C GLY A 274 11.01 -31.17 -1.47
N PRO A 275 11.00 -32.36 -0.86
CA PRO A 275 11.79 -32.66 0.34
C PRO A 275 13.31 -32.63 0.11
N LEU A 276 13.78 -33.13 -1.03
CA LEU A 276 15.22 -33.18 -1.34
C LEU A 276 15.80 -31.77 -1.54
N GLN A 277 15.16 -30.95 -2.38
CA GLN A 277 15.61 -29.58 -2.64
C GLN A 277 15.53 -28.72 -1.38
N THR A 278 14.48 -28.88 -0.58
CA THR A 278 14.34 -28.17 0.70
C THR A 278 15.52 -28.48 1.62
N LYS A 279 15.85 -29.77 1.79
CA LYS A 279 17.00 -30.18 2.62
C LYS A 279 18.32 -29.61 2.08
N GLN A 280 18.54 -29.66 0.77
CA GLN A 280 19.75 -29.11 0.14
C GLN A 280 19.85 -27.59 0.30
N ALA A 281 18.73 -26.88 0.16
CA ALA A 281 18.66 -25.43 0.34
C ALA A 281 18.95 -25.03 1.78
N VAL A 282 18.38 -25.73 2.75
CA VAL A 282 18.66 -25.53 4.19
C VAL A 282 20.14 -25.78 4.50
N THR A 283 20.73 -26.87 3.99
CA THR A 283 22.17 -27.12 4.14
C THR A 283 23.01 -26.00 3.54
N ALA A 284 22.67 -25.53 2.33
CA ALA A 284 23.38 -24.43 1.67
C ALA A 284 23.31 -23.11 2.48
N ILE A 285 22.15 -22.80 3.09
CA ILE A 285 22.00 -21.65 4.00
C ILE A 285 22.98 -21.77 5.18
N ARG A 286 22.95 -22.91 5.87
CA ARG A 286 23.77 -23.16 7.07
C ARG A 286 25.26 -23.05 6.77
N GLU A 287 25.69 -23.63 5.64
CA GLU A 287 27.09 -23.64 5.18
C GLU A 287 27.52 -22.35 4.47
N ASN A 288 26.68 -21.31 4.44
CA ASN A 288 26.98 -20.03 3.79
C ASN A 288 27.17 -20.11 2.26
N ARG A 289 26.63 -21.15 1.61
CA ARG A 289 26.65 -21.33 0.15
C ARG A 289 25.44 -20.64 -0.48
N MET A 290 25.40 -19.31 -0.41
CA MET A 290 24.23 -18.51 -0.82
C MET A 290 23.85 -18.70 -2.30
N ALA A 291 24.83 -18.77 -3.21
CA ALA A 291 24.55 -19.00 -4.62
C ALA A 291 23.85 -20.34 -4.87
N ASP A 292 24.24 -21.39 -4.15
CA ASP A 292 23.61 -22.72 -4.24
C ASP A 292 22.19 -22.69 -3.68
N PHE A 293 22.00 -22.05 -2.53
CA PHE A 293 20.69 -21.81 -1.95
C PHE A 293 19.76 -21.10 -2.94
N VAL A 294 20.19 -19.97 -3.50
CA VAL A 294 19.41 -19.18 -4.45
C VAL A 294 19.07 -20.01 -5.70
N ARG A 295 20.04 -20.75 -6.25
CA ARG A 295 19.80 -21.61 -7.41
C ARG A 295 18.72 -22.65 -7.16
N LEU A 296 18.70 -23.24 -5.96
CA LEU A 296 17.70 -24.25 -5.58
C LEU A 296 16.29 -23.64 -5.45
N VAL A 297 16.16 -22.45 -4.85
CA VAL A 297 14.84 -21.83 -4.63
C VAL A 297 14.29 -21.15 -5.89
N LEU A 298 15.15 -20.66 -6.80
CA LEU A 298 14.72 -20.02 -8.04
C LEU A 298 13.92 -20.95 -8.95
N VAL A 299 14.19 -22.27 -8.91
CA VAL A 299 13.41 -23.26 -9.68
C VAL A 299 11.91 -23.14 -9.42
N TYR A 300 11.53 -22.90 -8.16
CA TYR A 300 10.15 -22.73 -7.77
C TYR A 300 9.55 -21.39 -8.25
N TYR A 301 10.29 -20.29 -8.10
CA TYR A 301 9.82 -18.96 -8.52
C TYR A 301 9.67 -18.86 -10.04
N ASP A 302 10.67 -19.34 -10.80
CA ASP A 302 10.67 -19.29 -12.27
C ASP A 302 9.55 -20.14 -12.87
N LYS A 303 9.26 -21.31 -12.30
CA LYS A 303 8.12 -22.16 -12.71
C LYS A 303 6.78 -21.44 -12.54
N THR A 304 6.63 -20.71 -11.44
CA THR A 304 5.40 -19.97 -11.15
C THR A 304 5.23 -18.80 -12.13
N TYR A 305 6.32 -18.06 -12.37
CA TYR A 305 6.33 -16.92 -13.29
C TYR A 305 6.00 -17.33 -14.73
N THR A 306 6.69 -18.34 -15.26
CA THR A 306 6.48 -18.85 -16.63
C THR A 306 5.04 -19.34 -16.86
N SER A 307 4.44 -19.98 -15.85
CA SER A 307 3.04 -20.41 -15.90
C SER A 307 2.06 -19.24 -15.95
N GLY A 308 2.39 -18.11 -15.33
CA GLY A 308 1.62 -16.86 -15.40
C GLY A 308 1.77 -16.18 -16.76
N LEU A 309 3.02 -16.07 -17.25
CA LEU A 309 3.35 -15.46 -18.54
C LEU A 309 2.63 -16.16 -19.70
N ALA A 310 2.52 -17.49 -19.66
CA ALA A 310 1.82 -18.29 -20.68
C ALA A 310 0.31 -18.00 -20.79
N LYS A 311 -0.30 -17.36 -19.79
CA LYS A 311 -1.71 -16.96 -19.80
C LYS A 311 -1.94 -15.57 -20.39
N ARG A 312 -0.87 -14.81 -20.66
CA ARG A 312 -0.95 -13.46 -21.22
C ARG A 312 -1.21 -13.52 -22.72
N LYS A 313 -1.93 -12.52 -23.22
CA LYS A 313 -2.19 -12.34 -24.65
C LYS A 313 -0.88 -11.98 -25.37
N PRO A 314 -0.42 -12.75 -26.38
CA PRO A 314 0.86 -12.50 -27.06
C PRO A 314 1.02 -11.08 -27.61
N GLU A 315 -0.07 -10.48 -28.08
CA GLU A 315 -0.09 -9.12 -28.64
C GLU A 315 0.14 -8.00 -27.61
N LYS A 316 0.07 -8.32 -26.31
CA LYS A 316 0.31 -7.39 -25.20
C LYS A 316 1.58 -7.72 -24.41
N LEU A 317 2.35 -8.72 -24.85
CA LEU A 317 3.57 -9.17 -24.17
C LEU A 317 4.79 -8.79 -25.01
N PHE A 318 5.63 -7.90 -24.48
CA PHE A 318 6.88 -7.51 -25.09
C PHE A 318 8.05 -7.89 -24.19
N THR A 319 9.01 -8.64 -24.73
CA THR A 319 10.15 -9.13 -23.97
C THR A 319 11.41 -8.36 -24.31
N PHE A 320 12.16 -7.95 -23.29
CA PHE A 320 13.44 -7.27 -23.42
C PHE A 320 14.53 -8.06 -22.72
N ASP A 321 15.58 -8.40 -23.47
CA ASP A 321 16.80 -8.97 -22.92
C ASP A 321 17.71 -7.84 -22.45
N PHE A 322 17.88 -7.71 -21.14
CA PHE A 322 18.82 -6.76 -20.57
C PHE A 322 20.11 -7.48 -20.21
N THR A 323 21.11 -7.30 -21.06
CA THR A 323 22.48 -7.79 -20.84
C THR A 323 23.30 -6.87 -19.92
N ASP A 324 22.88 -5.61 -19.84
CA ASP A 324 23.63 -4.52 -19.21
C ASP A 324 22.99 -4.14 -17.86
N ASN A 325 23.81 -3.90 -16.85
CA ASN A 325 23.35 -3.57 -15.49
C ASN A 325 22.83 -2.12 -15.33
N GLU A 326 22.82 -1.32 -16.40
CA GLU A 326 22.42 0.09 -16.35
C GLU A 326 20.91 0.27 -16.55
N MET A 327 20.17 0.28 -15.43
CA MET A 327 18.70 0.41 -15.43
C MET A 327 18.19 1.70 -16.08
N ALA A 328 18.96 2.79 -16.02
CA ALA A 328 18.59 4.06 -16.68
C ALA A 328 18.53 3.92 -18.20
N ILE A 329 19.51 3.23 -18.81
CA ILE A 329 19.54 2.96 -20.25
C ILE A 329 18.39 2.01 -20.62
N ASN A 330 18.15 1.00 -19.79
CA ASN A 330 17.08 0.04 -20.02
C ASN A 330 15.69 0.70 -19.97
N ALA A 331 15.49 1.66 -19.06
CA ALA A 331 14.29 2.49 -19.03
C ALA A 331 14.14 3.33 -20.31
N ASP A 332 15.21 3.97 -20.81
CA ASP A 332 15.16 4.73 -22.07
C ASP A 332 14.80 3.85 -23.28
N LYS A 333 15.34 2.64 -23.36
CA LYS A 333 15.00 1.66 -24.40
C LYS A 333 13.50 1.32 -24.36
N ILE A 334 12.95 1.06 -23.16
CA ILE A 334 11.52 0.78 -22.98
C ILE A 334 10.69 1.99 -23.40
N LEU A 335 11.01 3.20 -22.92
CA LEU A 335 10.25 4.41 -23.26
C LEU A 335 10.25 4.70 -24.75
N THR A 336 11.41 4.58 -25.40
CA THR A 336 11.51 4.72 -26.86
C THR A 336 10.62 3.71 -27.58
N PHE A 337 10.68 2.44 -27.17
CA PHE A 337 9.82 1.40 -27.74
C PHE A 337 8.33 1.73 -27.55
N THR A 338 7.93 2.19 -26.36
CA THR A 338 6.52 2.46 -26.11
C THR A 338 5.94 3.53 -27.03
N GLN A 339 6.75 4.49 -27.49
CA GLN A 339 6.34 5.53 -28.44
C GLN A 339 6.11 4.99 -29.86
N THR A 340 6.70 3.84 -30.19
CA THR A 340 6.54 3.18 -31.50
C THR A 340 5.28 2.32 -31.61
N LEU A 341 4.64 2.01 -30.49
CA LEU A 341 3.43 1.19 -30.48
C LEU A 341 2.21 1.98 -30.99
N PRO A 342 1.31 1.36 -31.78
CA PRO A 342 0.07 2.00 -32.21
C PRO A 342 -0.75 2.47 -31.01
N ILE A 343 -1.47 3.59 -31.15
CA ILE A 343 -2.32 4.16 -30.08
C ILE A 343 -3.31 3.11 -29.52
N MET A 344 -3.79 2.17 -30.35
CA MET A 344 -4.70 1.08 -29.92
C MET A 344 -4.06 0.05 -28.97
N VAL A 345 -2.73 -0.05 -28.94
CA VAL A 345 -1.98 -0.91 -27.99
C VAL A 345 -1.56 -0.12 -26.76
N GLN A 346 -1.53 1.21 -26.86
CA GLN A 346 -1.22 2.12 -25.75
C GLN A 346 -2.43 2.43 -24.85
N ALA A 347 -3.66 2.26 -25.38
CA ALA A 347 -4.92 2.62 -24.75
C ALA A 347 -5.54 1.53 -23.85
#